data_AF-A0A945XEL4-F1
#
_entry.id   AF-A0A945XEL4-F1
#
_cell.length_a   1.000
_cell.length_b   1.000
_cell.length_c   1.000
_cell.angle_alpha   90.00
_cell.angle_beta   90.00
_cell.angle_gamma   90.00
#
_symmetry.space_group_name_H-M   'P 1'
#
loop_
_entity.id
_entity.type
_entity.pdbx_description
1 polymer ?
#
loop_
_entity_poly.entity_id
_entity_poly.type
_entity_poly.pdbx_seq_one_letter_code
_entity_poly.pdbx_strand_id
1 'polypeptide(L)'
;MIHLYGGETALNKEGGHDRGSAAIDHVALSARGFDEMRALFDEKKLPWRQMDIFSFHLWQLFLHDPNGVLVELNFDARQEPPGSAGPDGNNVYDPGNF
;
A
#
# COMPACT_ATOMS: atom_id res chain seq x y z
N MET A 1 -16.08 6.04 8.54
CA MET A 1 -15.43 7.12 7.77
C MET A 1 -14.04 7.29 8.36
N ILE A 2 -12.99 7.00 7.59
CA ILE A 2 -11.59 7.20 7.96
C ILE A 2 -11.09 8.32 7.05
N HIS A 3 -10.54 9.39 7.61
CA HIS A 3 -9.90 10.47 6.84
C HIS A 3 -8.39 10.40 7.07
N LEU A 4 -7.65 10.09 6.00
CA LEU A 4 -6.20 10.19 5.95
C LEU A 4 -5.89 11.38 5.03
N TYR A 5 -5.20 12.39 5.56
CA TYR A 5 -4.83 13.58 4.80
C TYR A 5 -3.37 13.48 4.35
N GLY A 6 -3.15 13.56 3.04
CA GLY A 6 -1.84 13.72 2.42
C GLY A 6 -1.76 14.98 1.57
N GLY A 7 -0.62 15.24 0.93
CA GLY A 7 -0.45 16.38 0.00
C GLY A 7 -0.50 17.75 0.69
N GLU A 8 -0.94 18.80 -0.01
CA GLU A 8 -0.89 20.19 0.50
C GLU A 8 -1.61 20.38 1.84
N THR A 9 -2.69 19.64 2.07
CA THR A 9 -3.45 19.69 3.34
C THR A 9 -2.70 19.11 4.53
N ALA A 10 -1.64 18.34 4.27
CA ALA A 10 -0.79 17.74 5.29
C ALA A 10 0.53 18.50 5.48
N LEU A 11 0.68 19.69 4.87
CA LEU A 11 1.86 20.52 5.06
C LEU A 11 1.86 21.15 6.46
N ASN A 12 3.01 21.11 7.11
CA ASN A 12 3.28 21.88 8.32
C ASN A 12 3.44 23.37 7.99
N LYS A 13 3.61 24.20 9.02
CA LYS A 13 3.75 25.66 8.87
C LYS A 13 4.98 26.08 8.03
N GLU A 14 5.93 25.18 7.83
CA GLU A 14 7.15 25.40 7.06
C GLU A 14 7.03 24.90 5.61
N GLY A 15 5.87 24.36 5.22
CA GLY A 15 5.64 23.83 3.87
C GLY A 15 6.28 22.46 3.63
N GLY A 16 6.69 21.76 4.68
CA GLY A 16 7.12 20.36 4.63
C GLY A 16 6.07 19.42 5.21
N HIS A 17 6.36 18.12 5.23
CA HIS A 17 5.57 17.14 5.99
C HIS A 17 6.32 16.80 7.27
N ASP A 18 5.64 16.82 8.41
CA ASP A 18 6.24 16.37 9.67
C ASP A 18 6.58 14.88 9.55
N ARG A 19 7.87 14.55 9.64
CA ARG A 19 8.39 13.19 9.60
C ARG A 19 9.03 12.89 10.96
N GLY A 20 8.36 12.11 11.80
CA GLY A 20 8.84 11.78 13.14
C GLY A 20 7.91 10.84 13.91
N SER A 21 8.50 9.78 14.49
CA SER A 21 8.01 8.56 15.19
C SER A 21 6.82 7.80 14.61
N ALA A 22 5.98 8.46 13.82
CA ALA A 22 4.61 8.11 13.46
C ALA A 22 3.79 7.71 14.70
N ALA A 23 2.76 8.48 15.07
CA ALA A 23 1.75 7.92 15.98
C ALA A 23 1.07 6.67 15.37
N ILE A 24 1.18 6.52 14.04
CA ILE A 24 0.64 5.44 13.23
C ILE A 24 1.72 4.96 12.25
N ASP A 25 2.28 3.78 12.49
CA ASP A 25 3.27 3.12 11.62
C ASP A 25 2.66 2.75 10.26
N HIS A 26 1.49 2.11 10.28
CA HIS A 26 0.79 1.69 9.07
C HIS A 26 -0.74 1.73 9.23
N VAL A 27 -1.43 1.75 8.11
CA VAL A 27 -2.88 1.51 8.02
C VAL A 27 -3.12 0.36 7.05
N ALA A 28 -3.76 -0.70 7.55
CA ALA A 28 -4.15 -1.85 6.75
C ALA A 28 -5.64 -1.79 6.38
N LEU A 29 -5.96 -1.96 5.10
CA LEU A 29 -7.32 -1.94 4.57
C LEU A 29 -7.60 -3.20 3.76
N SER A 30 -8.79 -3.78 3.92
CA SER A 30 -9.25 -4.81 2.98
C SER A 30 -9.62 -4.18 1.64
N ALA A 31 -9.17 -4.78 0.56
CA ALA A 31 -9.33 -4.32 -0.82
C ALA A 31 -9.74 -5.46 -1.76
N ARG A 32 -10.11 -5.09 -2.99
CA ARG A 32 -10.40 -6.01 -4.10
C ARG A 32 -9.78 -5.45 -5.38
N GLY A 33 -9.49 -6.32 -6.34
CA GLY A 33 -8.90 -5.92 -7.62
C GLY A 33 -7.41 -5.66 -7.49
N PHE A 34 -6.66 -6.68 -7.06
CA PHE A 34 -5.21 -6.64 -6.88
C PHE A 34 -4.50 -6.20 -8.16
N ASP A 35 -4.79 -6.86 -9.29
CA ASP A 35 -4.12 -6.58 -10.57
C ASP A 35 -4.44 -5.17 -11.09
N GLU A 36 -5.69 -4.72 -10.91
CA GLU A 36 -6.12 -3.37 -11.28
C GLU A 36 -5.40 -2.30 -10.43
N MET A 37 -5.30 -2.53 -9.12
CA MET A 37 -4.62 -1.63 -8.20
C MET A 37 -3.12 -1.56 -8.50
N ARG A 38 -2.49 -2.71 -8.79
CA ARG A 38 -1.09 -2.79 -9.21
C ARG A 38 -0.85 -1.98 -10.49
N ALA A 39 -1.70 -2.17 -11.50
CA ALA A 39 -1.61 -1.43 -12.76
C ALA A 39 -1.79 0.09 -12.54
N LEU A 40 -2.69 0.49 -11.65
CA LEU A 40 -2.89 1.89 -11.28
C LEU A 40 -1.63 2.49 -10.64
N PHE A 41 -0.96 1.76 -9.74
CA PHE A 41 0.27 2.25 -9.11
C PHE A 41 1.39 2.44 -10.14
N ASP A 42 1.54 1.52 -11.09
CA ASP A 42 2.51 1.65 -12.18
C ASP A 42 2.19 2.84 -13.09
N GLU A 43 0.92 3.03 -13.47
CA GLU A 43 0.46 4.18 -14.27
C GLU A 43 0.79 5.50 -13.57
N LYS A 44 0.57 5.57 -12.25
CA LYS A 44 0.85 6.76 -11.42
C LYS A 44 2.32 6.87 -11.01
N LYS A 45 3.16 5.91 -11.38
CA LYS A 45 4.60 5.85 -11.03
C LYS A 45 4.82 5.94 -9.52
N LEU A 46 3.93 5.32 -8.74
CA LEU A 46 4.07 5.25 -7.30
C LEU A 46 5.07 4.15 -6.95
N PRO A 47 6.02 4.37 -6.03
CA PRO A 47 6.82 3.28 -5.47
C PRO A 47 5.90 2.37 -4.65
N TRP A 48 5.87 1.08 -4.99
CA TRP A 48 5.07 0.08 -4.27
C TRP A 48 5.86 -1.22 -4.09
N ARG A 49 5.36 -2.06 -3.18
CA ARG A 49 5.83 -3.43 -2.93
C ARG A 49 4.66 -4.40 -2.82
N GLN A 50 4.92 -5.70 -2.98
CA GLN A 50 3.93 -6.76 -2.87
C GLN A 50 4.39 -7.92 -1.99
N MET A 51 3.43 -8.63 -1.42
CA MET A 51 3.68 -9.85 -0.66
C MET A 51 2.57 -10.88 -0.94
N ASP A 52 2.96 -12.14 -1.08
CA ASP A 52 2.04 -13.28 -1.10
C ASP A 52 2.19 -14.07 0.20
N ILE A 53 1.12 -14.11 1.00
CA ILE A 53 1.03 -14.97 2.17
C ILE A 53 0.12 -16.15 1.82
N PHE A 54 0.71 -17.11 1.10
CA PHE A 54 0.00 -18.28 0.54
C PHE A 54 -0.82 -19.04 1.58
N SER A 55 -0.29 -19.24 2.79
CA SER A 55 -0.98 -19.97 3.88
C SER A 55 -2.30 -19.33 4.32
N PHE A 56 -2.50 -18.04 4.05
CA PHE A 56 -3.70 -17.29 4.40
C PHE A 56 -4.55 -16.90 3.19
N HIS A 57 -4.15 -17.27 1.97
CA HIS A 57 -4.76 -16.77 0.73
C HIS A 57 -4.83 -15.24 0.71
N LEU A 58 -3.77 -14.59 1.19
CA LEU A 58 -3.72 -13.15 1.37
C LEU A 58 -2.63 -12.57 0.47
N TRP A 59 -3.06 -11.74 -0.48
CA TRP A 59 -2.17 -10.92 -1.29
C TRP A 59 -2.14 -9.51 -0.73
N GLN A 60 -0.98 -8.87 -0.80
CA GLN A 60 -0.79 -7.57 -0.21
C GLN A 60 -0.08 -6.63 -1.17
N LEU A 61 -0.50 -5.37 -1.16
CA LEU A 61 0.23 -4.25 -1.76
C LEU A 61 0.58 -3.24 -0.68
N PHE A 62 1.78 -2.69 -0.78
CA PHE A 62 2.33 -1.73 0.17
C PHE A 62 2.82 -0.49 -0.55
N LEU A 63 2.51 0.69 -0.01
CA LEU A 63 3.00 1.98 -0.50
C LEU A 63 3.06 2.97 0.66
N HIS A 64 3.91 3.98 0.55
CA HIS A 64 3.91 5.09 1.50
C HIS A 64 3.05 6.24 1.01
N ASP A 65 2.27 6.83 1.92
CA ASP A 65 1.66 8.13 1.67
C ASP A 65 2.73 9.25 1.74
N PRO A 66 2.39 10.51 1.37
CA PRO A 66 3.33 11.63 1.43
C PRO A 66 3.92 11.92 2.83
N ASN A 67 3.20 11.54 3.90
CA ASN A 67 3.61 11.73 5.28
C ASN A 67 4.50 10.60 5.81
N GLY A 68 4.66 9.52 5.03
CA GLY A 68 5.47 8.35 5.42
C GLY A 68 4.70 7.31 6.22
N VAL A 69 3.36 7.32 6.20
CA VAL A 69 2.55 6.21 6.74
C VAL A 69 2.53 5.09 5.71
N LEU A 70 2.84 3.87 6.13
CA LEU A 70 2.73 2.70 5.27
C LEU A 70 1.25 2.32 5.09
N VAL A 71 0.78 2.33 3.85
CA VAL A 71 -0.53 1.85 3.46
C VAL A 71 -0.40 0.39 3.03
N GLU A 72 -1.08 -0.50 3.72
CA GLU A 72 -1.17 -1.92 3.41
C GLU A 72 -2.57 -2.23 2.87
N LEU A 73 -2.63 -2.74 1.64
CA LEU A 73 -3.88 -3.18 1.01
C LEU A 73 -3.92 -4.70 1.00
N ASN A 74 -4.93 -5.27 1.65
CA ASN A 74 -5.11 -6.69 1.87
C ASN A 74 -6.20 -7.26 0.96
N PHE A 75 -5.84 -8.20 0.11
CA PHE A 75 -6.71 -8.84 -0.87
C PHE A 75 -6.86 -10.31 -0.53
N ASP A 76 -8.09 -10.77 -0.29
CA ASP A 76 -8.37 -12.21 -0.17
C ASP A 76 -8.32 -12.82 -1.58
N ALA A 77 -7.25 -13.57 -1.88
CA ALA A 77 -6.98 -14.17 -3.17
C ALA A 77 -8.13 -15.04 -3.68
N ARG A 78 -8.93 -15.62 -2.78
CA ARG A 78 -10.09 -16.46 -3.15
C ARG A 78 -11.27 -15.65 -3.67
N GLN A 79 -11.27 -14.33 -3.45
CA GLN A 79 -12.33 -13.42 -3.85
C GLN A 79 -11.91 -12.49 -4.99
N GLU A 80 -10.69 -12.64 -5.50
CA GLU A 80 -10.22 -11.94 -6.69
C GLU A 80 -10.81 -12.57 -7.96
N PRO A 81 -10.90 -11.81 -9.07
CA PRO A 81 -11.44 -12.31 -10.32
C PRO A 81 -10.73 -13.61 -10.79
N PRO A 82 -11.45 -14.58 -11.37
CA PRO A 82 -10.83 -15.77 -11.94
C PRO A 82 -9.78 -15.41 -12.98
N GLY A 83 -8.59 -16.00 -12.85
CA GLY A 83 -7.45 -15.72 -13.74
C GLY A 83 -6.61 -14.50 -13.36
N SER A 84 -6.85 -13.90 -12.18
CA SER A 84 -5.96 -12.86 -11.63
C SER A 84 -4.53 -13.40 -11.53
N ALA A 85 -3.56 -12.58 -11.93
CA ALA A 85 -2.14 -12.92 -11.90
C ALA A 85 -1.62 -12.97 -10.46
N GLY A 86 -2.06 -12.00 -9.63
CA GLY A 86 -1.62 -11.89 -8.25
C GLY A 86 -0.16 -11.43 -8.12
N PRO A 87 0.42 -11.55 -6.91
CA PRO A 87 1.82 -11.20 -6.68
C PRO A 87 2.78 -12.05 -7.52
N ASP A 88 3.92 -11.46 -7.87
CA ASP A 88 5.01 -12.13 -8.57
C ASP A 88 6.36 -11.87 -7.87
N GLY A 89 7.47 -12.32 -8.49
CA GLY A 89 8.81 -12.19 -7.91
C GLY A 89 9.40 -10.77 -7.93
N ASN A 90 8.70 -9.77 -8.47
CA ASN A 90 9.18 -8.39 -8.52
C ASN A 90 8.67 -7.59 -7.32
N ASN A 91 9.31 -6.45 -7.03
CA ASN A 91 8.86 -5.49 -6.00
C ASN A 91 8.49 -6.16 -4.66
N VAL A 92 9.19 -7.22 -4.26
CA VAL A 92 8.85 -7.98 -3.06
C VAL A 92 9.01 -7.10 -1.82
N TYR A 93 8.00 -7.11 -0.95
CA TYR A 93 8.04 -6.41 0.32
C TYR A 93 9.02 -7.10 1.27
N ASP A 94 10.00 -6.34 1.77
CA ASP A 94 10.93 -6.77 2.82
C ASP A 94 10.61 -5.97 4.09
N PRO A 95 10.04 -6.60 5.13
CA PRO A 95 9.69 -5.89 6.36
C PRO A 95 10.88 -5.15 6.97
N GLY A 96 10.74 -3.83 7.11
CA GLY A 96 11.79 -2.94 7.62
C GLY A 96 12.71 -2.35 6.55
N ASN A 97 12.60 -2.77 5.29
CA ASN A 97 13.36 -2.25 4.15
C ASN A 97 12.42 -1.90 2.98
N PHE A 98 11.88 -0.68 2.99
CA PHE A 98 11.02 -0.17 1.92
C PHE A 98 11.78 0.60 0.84
#